data_AF-A0A534PAE4-F1
#
_entry.id   AF-A0A534PAE4-F1
#
_cell.length_a   1.000
_cell.length_b   1.000
_cell.length_c   1.000
_cell.angle_alpha   90.00
_cell.angle_beta   90.00
_cell.angle_gamma   90.00
#
_symmetry.space_group_name_H-M   'P 1'
#
loop_
_entity.id
_entity.type
_entity.pdbx_description
1 polymer ?
#
loop_
_entity_poly.entity_id
_entity_poly.type
_entity_poly.pdbx_seq_one_letter_code
_entity_poly.pdbx_strand_id
1 'polypeptide(L)'
;MWTSVVSARLFRAALGEAPGLSRLIGGALVHDIGMRHASPRLRSKRDHLTRAEAMALEDHPLLGALLLANACGDSPAVHFALLHHSRSGFGYPRVEGRPPLRGLDLISVASAFAAMVAPRPYRLQPFDARGAADQLCDEAAAGHFDARAVRLLIHCLRGAKGGLKEIRLPKRQTGFRPERNHHGIELRQGA
;
A
#
# COMPACT_ATOMS: atom_id res chain seq x y z
N MET A 1 3.25 -11.13 -2.55
CA MET A 1 4.60 -11.61 -2.17
C MET A 1 5.67 -10.53 -2.38
N TRP A 2 5.71 -9.81 -3.51
CA TRP A 2 6.66 -8.69 -3.70
C TRP A 2 6.35 -7.43 -2.84
N THR A 3 5.07 -7.10 -2.65
CA THR A 3 4.58 -6.00 -1.77
C THR A 3 4.94 -6.20 -0.30
N SER A 4 4.80 -7.44 0.18
CA SER A 4 5.13 -7.88 1.54
C SER A 4 6.61 -7.66 1.90
N VAL A 5 7.53 -7.96 0.98
CA VAL A 5 8.99 -7.88 1.23
C VAL A 5 9.48 -6.43 1.23
N VAL A 6 8.98 -5.59 0.32
CA VAL A 6 9.29 -4.15 0.31
C VAL A 6 8.83 -3.50 1.60
N SER A 7 7.60 -3.81 2.03
CA SER A 7 7.04 -3.33 3.30
C SER A 7 7.91 -3.78 4.47
N ALA A 8 8.22 -5.07 4.60
CA ALA A 8 9.03 -5.61 5.69
C ALA A 8 10.46 -5.04 5.76
N ARG A 9 11.13 -4.84 4.61
CA ARG A 9 12.46 -4.20 4.56
C ARG A 9 12.41 -2.74 4.98
N LEU A 10 11.38 -2.03 4.55
CA LEU A 10 11.17 -0.64 4.94
C LEU A 10 10.91 -0.53 6.45
N PHE A 11 10.13 -1.43 7.02
CA PHE A 11 9.88 -1.50 8.47
C PHE A 11 11.14 -1.77 9.28
N ARG A 12 11.97 -2.74 8.87
CA ARG A 12 13.23 -3.06 9.57
C ARG A 12 14.23 -1.90 9.54
N ALA A 13 14.34 -1.20 8.41
CA ALA A 13 15.22 -0.03 8.29
C ALA A 13 14.68 1.21 9.04
N ALA A 14 13.34 1.34 9.15
CA ALA A 14 12.68 2.49 9.77
C ALA A 14 12.63 2.45 11.30
N LEU A 15 12.46 1.26 11.88
CA LEU A 15 11.97 1.11 13.25
C LEU A 15 12.93 0.39 14.21
N GLY A 16 14.10 -0.05 13.75
CA GLY A 16 15.13 -0.63 14.62
C GLY A 16 14.63 -1.84 15.42
N GLU A 17 14.69 -1.78 16.75
CA GLU A 17 14.14 -2.80 17.67
C GLU A 17 12.91 -2.30 18.46
N ALA A 18 12.16 -1.33 17.92
CA ALA A 18 11.03 -0.75 18.64
C ALA A 18 10.03 -1.84 19.13
N PRO A 19 9.55 -1.77 20.39
CA PRO A 19 8.54 -2.70 20.89
C PRO A 19 7.30 -2.73 19.98
N GLY A 20 6.91 -3.94 19.54
CA GLY A 20 5.81 -4.15 18.60
C GLY A 20 6.20 -4.20 17.12
N LEU A 21 7.47 -3.98 16.78
CA LEU A 21 7.96 -4.09 15.40
C LEU A 21 7.76 -5.49 14.81
N SER A 22 8.00 -6.56 15.56
CA SER A 22 7.81 -7.93 15.07
C SER A 22 6.36 -8.20 14.66
N ARG A 23 5.38 -7.62 15.38
CA ARG A 23 3.96 -7.71 15.03
C ARG A 23 3.63 -6.92 13.76
N LEU A 24 4.22 -5.74 13.61
CA LEU A 24 4.07 -4.92 12.41
C LEU A 24 4.69 -5.58 11.17
N ILE A 25 5.89 -6.15 11.32
CA ILE A 25 6.55 -6.93 10.26
C ILE A 25 5.72 -8.15 9.90
N GLY A 26 5.24 -8.91 10.89
CA GLY A 26 4.37 -10.07 10.66
C GLY A 26 3.12 -9.68 9.87
N GLY A 27 2.42 -8.63 10.32
CA GLY A 27 1.26 -8.07 9.61
C GLY A 27 1.57 -7.62 8.18
N ALA A 28 2.66 -6.88 8.00
CA ALA A 28 3.10 -6.42 6.69
C ALA A 28 3.46 -7.58 5.75
N LEU A 29 3.96 -8.70 6.27
CA LEU A 29 4.28 -9.86 5.45
C LEU A 29 3.01 -10.54 4.91
N VAL A 30 1.94 -10.57 5.71
CA VAL A 30 0.72 -11.33 5.42
C VAL A 30 -0.47 -10.47 4.98
N HIS A 31 -0.38 -9.14 4.94
CA HIS A 31 -1.51 -8.25 4.61
C HIS A 31 -2.21 -8.61 3.29
N ASP A 32 -1.42 -9.00 2.29
CA ASP A 32 -1.89 -9.37 0.95
C ASP A 32 -2.20 -10.89 0.79
N ILE A 33 -2.28 -11.67 1.87
CA ILE A 33 -2.40 -13.14 1.76
C ILE A 33 -3.67 -13.57 0.99
N GLY A 34 -4.76 -12.80 1.12
CA GLY A 34 -6.01 -13.04 0.40
C GLY A 34 -5.89 -12.91 -1.12
N MET A 35 -4.85 -12.24 -1.63
CA MET A 35 -4.58 -12.13 -3.07
C MET A 35 -4.31 -13.51 -3.70
N ARG A 36 -4.01 -14.55 -2.90
CA ARG A 36 -3.90 -15.93 -3.37
C ARG A 36 -5.22 -16.49 -3.91
N HIS A 37 -6.36 -15.92 -3.53
CA HIS A 37 -7.69 -16.35 -3.98
C HIS A 37 -8.14 -15.63 -5.26
N ALA A 38 -7.46 -14.54 -5.64
CA ALA A 38 -7.65 -13.96 -6.96
C ALA A 38 -7.22 -14.96 -8.05
N SER A 39 -8.07 -15.12 -9.06
CA SER A 39 -7.82 -16.07 -10.14
C SER A 39 -6.45 -15.81 -10.79
N PRO A 40 -5.68 -16.86 -11.16
CA PRO A 40 -4.39 -16.67 -11.83
C PRO A 40 -4.50 -15.80 -13.08
N ARG A 41 -5.60 -15.95 -13.84
CA ARG A 41 -5.91 -15.16 -15.02
C ARG A 41 -5.97 -13.67 -14.73
N LEU A 42 -6.61 -13.26 -13.62
CA LEU A 42 -6.66 -11.85 -13.22
C LEU A 42 -5.30 -11.33 -12.77
N ARG A 43 -4.54 -12.14 -12.02
CA ARG A 43 -3.21 -11.75 -11.55
C ARG A 43 -2.19 -11.61 -12.68
N SER A 44 -2.35 -12.34 -13.78
CA SER A 44 -1.46 -12.31 -14.93
C SER A 44 -2.00 -11.50 -16.12
N LYS A 45 -3.16 -10.85 -15.99
CA LYS A 45 -3.81 -10.13 -17.07
C LYS A 45 -2.98 -8.93 -17.52
N ARG A 46 -2.77 -8.81 -18.84
CA ARG A 46 -2.01 -7.74 -19.51
C ARG A 46 -2.88 -6.58 -19.97
N ASP A 47 -4.15 -6.84 -20.25
CA ASP A 47 -5.10 -5.81 -20.60
C ASP A 47 -5.67 -5.13 -19.35
N HIS A 48 -6.36 -4.01 -19.55
CA HIS A 48 -7.10 -3.34 -18.48
C HIS A 48 -8.11 -4.28 -17.82
N LEU A 49 -8.19 -4.21 -16.49
CA LEU A 49 -9.23 -4.82 -15.68
C LEU A 49 -10.55 -4.12 -15.96
N THR A 50 -11.58 -4.91 -16.22
CA THR A 50 -12.95 -4.41 -16.14
C THR A 50 -13.29 -4.03 -14.70
N ARG A 51 -14.34 -3.23 -14.50
CA ARG A 51 -14.80 -2.88 -13.14
C ARG A 51 -15.12 -4.10 -12.29
N ALA A 52 -15.74 -5.13 -12.86
CA ALA A 52 -16.06 -6.37 -12.14
C ALA A 52 -14.78 -7.13 -11.73
N GLU A 53 -13.78 -7.17 -12.60
CA GLU A 53 -12.47 -7.77 -12.29
C GLU A 53 -11.73 -7.00 -11.20
N ALA A 54 -11.82 -5.66 -11.22
CA ALA A 54 -11.26 -4.81 -10.18
C ALA A 54 -11.94 -5.08 -8.83
N MET A 55 -13.28 -5.10 -8.77
CA MET A 55 -14.04 -5.42 -7.56
C MET A 55 -13.68 -6.80 -6.99
N ALA A 56 -13.51 -7.81 -7.85
CA ALA A 56 -13.08 -9.14 -7.40
C ALA A 56 -11.66 -9.14 -6.77
N LEU A 57 -10.79 -8.21 -7.18
CA LEU A 57 -9.51 -8.01 -6.51
C LEU A 57 -9.68 -7.25 -5.19
N GLU A 58 -10.64 -6.32 -5.09
CA GLU A 58 -10.91 -5.57 -3.86
C GLU A 58 -11.42 -6.45 -2.70
N ASP A 59 -11.87 -7.68 -2.98
CA ASP A 59 -12.27 -8.67 -1.97
C ASP A 59 -11.08 -9.28 -1.20
N HIS A 60 -9.85 -9.16 -1.72
CA HIS A 60 -8.68 -9.80 -1.11
C HIS A 60 -8.38 -9.41 0.35
N PRO A 61 -8.65 -8.18 0.85
CA PRO A 61 -8.46 -7.84 2.25
C PRO A 61 -9.38 -8.67 3.16
N LEU A 62 -10.64 -8.80 2.77
CA LEU A 62 -11.64 -9.60 3.50
C LEU A 62 -11.26 -11.08 3.49
N LEU A 63 -10.92 -11.63 2.33
CA LEU A 63 -10.48 -13.02 2.21
C LEU A 63 -9.21 -13.28 3.04
N GLY A 64 -8.25 -12.35 3.02
CA GLY A 64 -7.03 -12.44 3.80
C GLY A 64 -7.31 -12.43 5.31
N ALA A 65 -8.21 -11.55 5.76
CA ALA A 65 -8.63 -11.47 7.15
C ALA A 65 -9.31 -12.76 7.61
N LEU A 66 -10.22 -13.33 6.81
CA LEU A 66 -10.89 -14.60 7.12
C LEU A 66 -9.90 -15.75 7.27
N LEU A 67 -8.93 -15.86 6.34
CA LEU A 67 -7.89 -16.89 6.41
C LEU A 67 -7.05 -16.78 7.68
N LEU A 68 -6.62 -15.56 8.02
CA LEU A 68 -5.81 -15.31 9.20
C LEU A 68 -6.61 -15.55 10.49
N ALA A 69 -7.87 -15.09 10.54
CA ALA A 69 -8.73 -15.31 11.70
C ALA A 69 -8.95 -16.80 11.97
N ASN A 70 -9.13 -17.60 10.91
CA ASN A 70 -9.25 -19.06 11.04
C ASN A 70 -7.94 -19.72 11.52
N ALA A 71 -6.77 -19.21 11.07
CA ALA A 71 -5.48 -19.81 11.38
C ALA A 71 -4.93 -19.42 12.76
N CYS A 72 -5.15 -18.18 13.21
CA CYS A 72 -4.54 -17.66 14.44
C CYS A 72 -5.49 -16.87 15.36
N GLY A 73 -6.79 -16.87 15.09
CA GLY A 73 -7.78 -16.13 15.88
C GLY A 73 -7.71 -14.62 15.67
N ASP A 74 -8.32 -13.85 16.57
CA ASP A 74 -8.24 -12.39 16.54
C ASP A 74 -6.80 -11.94 16.85
N SER A 75 -6.16 -11.31 15.87
CA SER A 75 -4.79 -10.83 15.98
C SER A 75 -4.59 -9.57 15.13
N PRO A 76 -3.57 -8.73 15.43
CA PRO A 76 -3.28 -7.56 14.61
C PRO A 76 -3.09 -7.86 13.12
N ALA A 77 -2.60 -9.06 12.77
CA ALA A 77 -2.43 -9.47 11.39
C ALA A 77 -3.76 -9.56 10.62
N VAL A 78 -4.83 -10.03 11.27
CA VAL A 78 -6.19 -10.10 10.69
C VAL A 78 -6.65 -8.70 10.27
N HIS A 79 -6.52 -7.74 11.17
CA HIS A 79 -6.94 -6.37 10.93
C HIS A 79 -6.03 -5.65 9.92
N PHE A 80 -4.72 -5.92 9.92
CA PHE A 80 -3.82 -5.40 8.88
C PHE A 80 -4.19 -5.94 7.50
N ALA A 81 -4.51 -7.24 7.39
CA ALA A 81 -5.02 -7.79 6.14
C ALA A 81 -6.34 -7.14 5.74
N LEU A 82 -7.28 -6.94 6.67
CA LEU A 82 -8.58 -6.35 6.37
C LEU A 82 -8.51 -4.88 5.94
N LEU A 83 -7.68 -4.07 6.60
CA LEU A 83 -7.82 -2.61 6.59
C LEU A 83 -6.72 -1.87 5.82
N HIS A 84 -5.70 -2.54 5.29
CA HIS A 84 -4.57 -1.86 4.62
C HIS A 84 -4.95 -1.07 3.37
N HIS A 85 -6.16 -1.26 2.83
CA HIS A 85 -6.70 -0.48 1.72
C HIS A 85 -7.71 0.61 2.14
N SER A 86 -8.06 0.76 3.41
CA SER A 86 -9.12 1.69 3.88
C SER A 86 -8.84 3.18 3.63
N ARG A 87 -7.56 3.60 3.62
CA ARG A 87 -7.07 4.93 3.22
C ARG A 87 -7.87 6.13 3.78
N SER A 88 -7.99 6.25 5.11
CA SER A 88 -8.71 7.37 5.75
C SER A 88 -10.14 7.60 5.21
N GLY A 89 -10.85 6.53 4.81
CA GLY A 89 -12.19 6.60 4.24
C GLY A 89 -12.26 6.73 2.72
N PHE A 90 -11.12 6.70 2.02
CA PHE A 90 -11.05 6.81 0.56
C PHE A 90 -10.82 5.48 -0.17
N GLY A 91 -10.59 4.40 0.57
CA GLY A 91 -10.44 3.07 -0.03
C GLY A 91 -11.39 2.04 0.56
N TYR A 92 -10.97 0.78 0.59
CA TYR A 92 -11.82 -0.36 0.92
C TYR A 92 -11.19 -1.27 1.98
N PRO A 93 -12.00 -1.87 2.88
CA PRO A 93 -13.36 -1.45 3.18
C PRO A 93 -13.36 0.01 3.68
N ARG A 94 -14.46 0.73 3.43
CA ARG A 94 -14.55 2.16 3.77
C ARG A 94 -14.67 2.32 5.28
N VAL A 95 -13.63 2.84 5.90
CA VAL A 95 -13.58 3.11 7.34
C VAL A 95 -13.19 4.56 7.55
N GLU A 96 -14.04 5.32 8.24
CA GLU A 96 -13.80 6.71 8.55
C GLU A 96 -13.03 6.88 9.87
N GLY A 97 -12.34 8.01 10.01
CA GLY A 97 -11.58 8.33 11.21
C GLY A 97 -10.17 7.74 11.25
N ARG A 98 -9.56 7.82 12.44
CA ARG A 98 -8.18 7.38 12.65
C ARG A 98 -8.10 5.86 12.63
N PRO A 99 -7.05 5.25 12.02
CA PRO A 99 -6.97 3.81 11.97
C PRO A 99 -6.96 3.20 13.37
N PRO A 100 -7.69 2.10 13.61
CA PRO A 100 -7.83 1.51 14.93
C PRO A 100 -6.51 0.90 15.44
N LEU A 101 -5.54 0.66 14.54
CA LEU A 101 -4.30 -0.02 14.84
C LEU A 101 -3.06 0.81 14.53
N ARG A 102 -2.16 0.85 15.52
CA ARG A 102 -0.83 1.44 15.35
C ARG A 102 -0.08 0.73 14.22
N GLY A 103 0.41 1.52 13.27
CA GLY A 103 1.20 1.04 12.13
C GLY A 103 0.40 0.64 10.90
N LEU A 104 -0.94 0.65 10.96
CA LEU A 104 -1.78 0.41 9.78
C LEU A 104 -1.49 1.43 8.67
N ASP A 105 -1.36 2.73 9.01
CA ASP A 105 -0.99 3.78 8.04
C ASP A 105 0.32 3.47 7.31
N LEU A 106 1.30 2.89 8.00
CA LEU A 106 2.58 2.55 7.41
C LEU A 106 2.45 1.39 6.44
N ILE A 107 1.64 0.37 6.77
CA ILE A 107 1.38 -0.76 5.86
C ILE A 107 0.64 -0.26 4.63
N SER A 108 -0.38 0.59 4.79
CA SER A 108 -1.15 1.15 3.69
C SER A 108 -0.26 1.96 2.73
N VAL A 109 0.59 2.84 3.27
CA VAL A 109 1.53 3.64 2.48
C VAL A 109 2.59 2.75 1.79
N ALA A 110 3.13 1.75 2.49
CA ALA A 110 4.12 0.83 1.93
C ALA A 110 3.53 -0.06 0.82
N SER A 111 2.31 -0.57 1.02
CA SER A 111 1.59 -1.35 0.01
C SER A 111 1.31 -0.52 -1.24
N ALA A 112 0.85 0.73 -1.07
CA ALA A 112 0.64 1.67 -2.17
C ALA A 112 1.94 1.97 -2.93
N PHE A 113 3.03 2.28 -2.21
CA PHE A 113 4.35 2.50 -2.81
C PHE A 113 4.79 1.29 -3.64
N ALA A 114 4.75 0.10 -3.04
CA ALA A 114 5.14 -1.14 -3.71
C ALA A 114 4.28 -1.41 -4.94
N ALA A 115 2.98 -1.12 -4.90
CA ALA A 115 2.09 -1.25 -6.04
C ALA A 115 2.38 -0.24 -7.17
N MET A 116 2.93 0.93 -6.87
CA MET A 116 3.31 1.96 -7.85
C MET A 116 4.61 1.61 -8.58
N VAL A 117 5.63 1.16 -7.85
CA VAL A 117 6.95 0.86 -8.42
C VAL A 117 7.05 -0.55 -9.03
N ALA A 118 6.16 -1.47 -8.63
CA ALA A 118 6.14 -2.79 -9.23
C ALA A 118 5.68 -2.73 -10.70
N PRO A 119 6.34 -3.47 -11.62
CA PRO A 119 5.80 -3.66 -12.96
C PRO A 119 4.46 -4.37 -12.85
N ARG A 120 3.45 -3.84 -13.53
CA ARG A 120 2.12 -4.46 -13.61
C ARG A 120 1.79 -4.67 -15.06
N PRO A 121 1.26 -5.83 -15.47
CA PRO A 121 1.18 -6.15 -16.89
C PRO A 121 0.24 -5.21 -17.66
N TYR A 122 -0.73 -4.60 -16.96
CA TYR A 122 -1.68 -3.59 -17.46
C TYR A 122 -1.21 -2.13 -17.35
N ARG A 123 0.00 -1.87 -16.83
CA ARG A 123 0.56 -0.52 -16.72
C ARG A 123 1.76 -0.42 -17.66
N LEU A 124 1.69 0.50 -18.63
CA LEU A 124 2.73 0.70 -19.64
C LEU A 124 4.12 0.87 -19.02
N GLN A 125 4.24 1.71 -17.99
CA GLN A 125 5.48 1.91 -17.25
C GLN A 125 5.19 2.06 -15.74
N PRO A 126 5.98 1.46 -14.85
CA PRO A 126 5.88 1.69 -13.42
C PRO A 126 6.34 3.11 -13.07
N PHE A 127 5.97 3.56 -11.87
CA PHE A 127 6.56 4.76 -11.29
C PHE A 127 8.03 4.48 -10.98
N ASP A 128 8.89 5.48 -11.12
CA ASP A 128 10.17 5.41 -10.41
C ASP A 128 9.96 5.68 -8.91
N ALA A 129 10.96 5.39 -8.08
CA ALA A 129 10.84 5.54 -6.64
C ALA A 129 10.54 6.99 -6.20
N ARG A 130 11.02 8.00 -6.94
CA ARG A 130 10.77 9.41 -6.62
C ARG A 130 9.36 9.82 -7.01
N GLY A 131 8.89 9.42 -8.20
CA GLY A 131 7.54 9.71 -8.67
C GLY A 131 6.48 9.02 -7.80
N ALA A 132 6.74 7.80 -7.33
CA ALA A 132 5.87 7.13 -6.36
C ALA A 132 5.83 7.87 -5.01
N ALA A 133 6.99 8.37 -4.54
CA ALA A 133 7.05 9.18 -3.33
C ALA A 133 6.33 10.53 -3.50
N ASP A 134 6.48 11.18 -4.65
CA ASP A 134 5.79 12.43 -4.94
C ASP A 134 4.26 12.20 -5.00
N GLN A 135 3.78 11.10 -5.62
CA GLN A 135 2.36 10.75 -5.63
C GLN A 135 1.83 10.57 -4.21
N LEU A 136 2.57 9.87 -3.33
CA LEU A 136 2.14 9.71 -1.94
C LEU A 136 2.11 11.03 -1.17
N CYS A 137 2.98 12.00 -1.50
CA CYS A 137 2.91 13.33 -0.91
C CYS A 137 1.60 14.05 -1.31
N ASP A 138 1.21 13.97 -2.57
CA ASP A 138 -0.04 14.58 -3.07
C ASP A 138 -1.26 13.91 -2.43
N GLU A 139 -1.28 12.58 -2.36
CA GLU A 139 -2.36 11.82 -1.71
C GLU A 139 -2.45 12.10 -0.20
N ALA A 140 -1.31 12.32 0.47
CA ALA A 140 -1.30 12.74 1.87
C ALA A 140 -1.80 14.17 2.05
N ALA A 141 -1.47 15.08 1.13
CA ALA A 141 -1.99 16.45 1.12
C ALA A 141 -3.52 16.47 0.88
N ALA A 142 -4.04 15.53 0.10
CA ALA A 142 -5.47 15.30 -0.10
C ALA A 142 -6.16 14.56 1.07
N GLY A 143 -5.42 14.12 2.10
CA GLY A 143 -5.96 13.43 3.26
C GLY A 143 -6.18 11.92 3.08
N HIS A 144 -5.76 11.32 1.96
CA HIS A 144 -5.93 9.90 1.68
C HIS A 144 -4.90 9.01 2.41
N PHE A 145 -3.81 9.61 2.92
CA PHE A 145 -2.79 8.93 3.72
C PHE A 145 -2.30 9.82 4.87
N ASP A 146 -1.85 9.20 5.96
CA ASP A 146 -1.18 9.92 7.03
C ASP A 146 0.17 10.52 6.55
N ALA A 147 0.31 11.83 6.69
CA ALA A 147 1.49 12.55 6.22
C ALA A 147 2.78 12.17 6.96
N ARG A 148 2.70 11.70 8.22
CA ARG A 148 3.86 11.22 8.98
C ARG A 148 4.31 9.86 8.46
N ALA A 149 3.37 8.97 8.11
CA ALA A 149 3.65 7.68 7.49
C ALA A 149 4.35 7.84 6.13
N VAL A 150 3.85 8.73 5.27
CA VAL A 150 4.50 9.07 3.99
C VAL A 150 5.89 9.64 4.20
N ARG A 151 6.06 10.57 5.15
CA ARG A 151 7.37 11.14 5.48
C ARG A 151 8.36 10.07 5.98
N LEU A 152 7.90 9.13 6.80
CA LEU A 152 8.73 8.02 7.29
C LEU A 152 9.15 7.09 6.15
N LEU A 153 8.23 6.75 5.25
CA LEU A 153 8.57 5.99 4.03
C LEU A 153 9.72 6.67 3.27
N ILE A 154 9.59 7.96 3.00
CA ILE A 154 10.59 8.75 2.26
C ILE A 154 11.92 8.81 3.01
N HIS A 155 11.89 8.94 4.33
CA HIS A 155 13.10 8.87 5.17
C HIS A 155 13.87 7.57 4.93
N CYS A 156 13.16 6.46 4.94
CA CYS A 156 13.74 5.13 4.78
C CYS A 156 14.27 4.92 3.36
N LEU A 157 13.53 5.38 2.35
CA LEU A 157 14.00 5.37 0.96
C LEU A 157 15.29 6.21 0.77
N ARG A 158 15.51 7.21 1.62
CA ARG A 158 16.74 8.04 1.66
C ARG A 158 17.82 7.49 2.61
N GLY A 159 17.68 6.25 3.08
CA GLY A 159 18.67 5.57 3.92
C GLY A 159 18.58 5.86 5.42
N ALA A 160 17.48 6.44 5.89
CA ALA A 160 17.18 6.64 7.32
C ALA A 160 18.29 7.36 8.13
N LYS A 161 18.95 8.35 7.52
CA LYS A 161 19.97 9.19 8.19
C LYS A 161 19.36 10.51 8.68
N GLY A 162 19.74 10.94 9.88
CA GLY A 162 19.24 12.18 10.51
C GLY A 162 17.85 12.03 11.11
N GLY A 163 17.28 13.13 11.60
CA GLY A 163 15.94 13.13 12.22
C GLY A 163 14.80 13.19 11.20
N LEU A 164 13.68 12.51 11.48
CA LEU A 164 12.47 12.56 10.64
C LEU A 164 11.96 14.00 10.39
N LYS A 165 12.10 14.87 11.40
CA LYS A 165 11.70 16.29 11.34
C LYS A 165 12.60 17.13 10.42
N GLU A 166 13.84 16.71 10.21
CA GLU A 166 14.83 17.44 9.40
C GLU A 166 14.65 17.20 7.90
N ILE A 167 13.87 16.16 7.54
CA ILE A 167 13.61 15.83 6.14
C ILE A 167 12.84 16.94 5.47
N ARG A 168 13.42 17.46 4.39
CA ARG A 168 12.73 18.36 3.47
C ARG A 168 12.14 17.54 2.34
N LEU A 169 10.81 17.60 2.23
CA LEU A 169 10.07 17.05 1.11
C LEU A 169 10.06 18.09 -0.03
N PRO A 170 10.23 17.66 -1.28
CA PRO A 170 10.19 18.57 -2.41
C PRO A 170 8.79 19.18 -2.56
N LYS A 171 8.72 20.44 -3.00
CA LYS A 171 7.46 21.16 -3.25
C LYS A 171 6.92 20.95 -4.67
N ARG A 172 7.66 20.24 -5.51
CA ARG A 172 7.36 19.97 -6.92
C ARG A 172 7.70 18.52 -7.20
N GLN A 173 7.10 17.97 -8.26
CA GLN A 173 7.42 16.64 -8.75
C GLN A 173 8.92 16.52 -9.07
N THR A 174 9.53 15.42 -8.65
CA THR A 174 10.96 15.13 -8.77
C THR A 174 11.28 13.82 -9.47
N GLY A 175 10.29 12.95 -9.67
CA GLY A 175 10.45 11.69 -10.39
C GLY A 175 9.38 11.42 -11.44
N PHE A 176 9.61 10.35 -12.20
CA PHE A 176 8.72 9.90 -13.24
C PHE A 176 7.42 9.31 -12.69
N ARG A 177 6.30 9.83 -13.19
CA ARG A 177 4.96 9.27 -13.01
C ARG A 177 4.38 9.00 -14.40
N PRO A 178 3.71 7.86 -14.61
CA PRO A 178 2.98 7.62 -15.86
C PRO A 178 1.86 8.66 -16.01
N GLU A 179 1.65 9.18 -17.23
CA GLU A 179 0.60 10.17 -17.52
C GLU A 179 -0.81 9.71 -17.13
N ARG A 180 -1.04 8.39 -17.16
CA ARG A 180 -2.28 7.78 -16.67
C ARG A 180 -1.97 6.62 -15.74
N ASN A 181 -2.46 6.68 -14.51
CA ASN A 181 -2.43 5.59 -13.55
C ASN A 181 -3.86 5.12 -13.25
N HIS A 182 -4.39 4.27 -14.12
CA HIS A 182 -5.74 3.71 -13.97
C HIS A 182 -5.86 2.71 -12.82
N HIS A 183 -4.76 2.43 -12.10
CA HIS A 183 -4.61 1.26 -11.23
C HIS A 183 -4.95 -0.08 -11.92
N GLY A 184 -5.06 -0.06 -13.26
CA GLY A 184 -5.48 -1.18 -14.09
C GLY A 184 -6.92 -1.12 -14.58
N ILE A 185 -7.77 -0.19 -14.15
CA ILE A 185 -9.19 -0.19 -14.47
C ILE A 185 -9.47 0.51 -15.81
N GLU A 186 -10.26 -0.15 -16.67
CA GLU A 186 -10.79 0.41 -17.91
C GLU A 186 -11.69 1.62 -17.59
N LEU A 187 -11.33 2.83 -18.07
CA LEU A 187 -12.24 3.98 -18.00
C LEU A 187 -13.23 3.86 -19.17
N ARG A 188 -14.52 4.05 -18.90
CA ARG A 188 -15.49 4.25 -19.98
C ARG A 188 -15.05 5.45 -20.82
N GLN A 189 -14.90 5.25 -22.13
CA GLN A 189 -14.85 6.36 -23.06
C GLN A 189 -16.22 7.07 -23.00
N GLY A 190 -16.24 8.32 -22.55
CA GLY A 190 -17.41 9.19 -22.57
C GLY A 190 -18.37 9.01 -21.39
N ALA A 191 -18.31 9.96 -20.46
CA ALA A 191 -19.48 10.46 -19.74
C ALA A 191 -19.63 11.94 -20.12
#